data_AF-A0A3L6JM76-F1
#
_entry.id   AF-A0A3L6JM76-F1
#
_cell.length_a   1.000
_cell.length_b   1.000
_cell.length_c   1.000
_cell.angle_alpha   90.00
_cell.angle_beta   90.00
_cell.angle_gamma   90.00
#
_symmetry.space_group_name_H-M   'P 1'
#
loop_
_entity.id
_entity.type
_entity.pdbx_description
1 polymer ?
#
loop_
_entity_poly.entity_id
_entity_poly.type
_entity_poly.pdbx_seq_one_letter_code
_entity_poly.pdbx_strand_id
1 'polypeptide(L)'
;MTIGKEKAIGALIFIFALLVLLYYTWGLVILQIPGVSDWLDGLGFPLGSFLHPSPDFLVQLPIYLGVVLIMVIAMWIGWTMLTTPAPEPLEDFNFDEEEAAEKKEK
;
A
#
# COMPACT_ATOMS: atom_id res chain seq x y z
N MET A 1 -4.22 -34.11 4.50
CA MET A 1 -4.08 -33.18 3.37
C MET A 1 -3.53 -31.88 3.95
N THR A 2 -2.21 -31.73 3.96
CA THR A 2 -1.59 -30.48 4.42
C THR A 2 -2.03 -29.39 3.46
N ILE A 3 -2.65 -28.35 3.99
CA ILE A 3 -2.99 -27.20 3.15
C ILE A 3 -1.65 -26.66 2.62
N GLY A 4 -1.52 -26.57 1.28
CA GLY A 4 -0.31 -25.99 0.68
C GLY A 4 -0.10 -24.59 1.26
N LYS A 5 1.16 -24.20 1.52
CA LYS A 5 1.47 -22.91 2.15
C LYS A 5 0.82 -21.75 1.38
N GLU A 6 0.78 -21.87 0.06
CA GLU A 6 0.16 -20.93 -0.86
C GLU A 6 -1.35 -20.82 -0.64
N LYS A 7 -2.03 -21.95 -0.41
CA LYS A 7 -3.46 -22.00 -0.10
C LYS A 7 -3.77 -21.43 1.29
N ALA A 8 -2.90 -21.66 2.27
CA ALA A 8 -3.02 -21.05 3.60
C ALA A 8 -2.91 -19.52 3.52
N ILE A 9 -1.91 -19.02 2.78
CA ILE A 9 -1.67 -17.59 2.60
C ILE A 9 -2.84 -16.94 1.86
N GLY A 10 -3.32 -17.57 0.78
CA GLY A 10 -4.50 -17.08 0.05
C GLY A 10 -5.75 -17.02 0.93
N ALA A 11 -6.01 -18.05 1.73
CA ALA A 11 -7.14 -18.06 2.66
C ALA A 11 -7.02 -16.99 3.74
N LEU A 12 -5.81 -16.75 4.27
CA LEU A 12 -5.55 -15.72 5.27
C LEU A 12 -5.83 -14.32 4.70
N ILE A 13 -5.32 -14.03 3.50
CA ILE A 13 -5.55 -12.75 2.82
C ILE A 13 -7.05 -12.56 2.53
N PHE A 14 -7.74 -13.61 2.08
CA PHE A 14 -9.18 -13.55 1.83
C PHE A 14 -9.98 -13.25 3.09
N ILE A 15 -9.69 -13.95 4.21
CA ILE A 15 -10.35 -13.70 5.49
C ILE A 15 -10.08 -12.28 5.96
N PHE A 16 -8.83 -11.81 5.88
CA PHE A 16 -8.48 -10.45 6.24
C PHE A 16 -9.24 -9.41 5.39
N ALA A 17 -9.28 -9.58 4.08
CA ALA A 17 -10.00 -8.69 3.17
C ALA A 17 -11.51 -8.69 3.45
N LEU A 18 -12.09 -9.86 3.71
CA LEU A 18 -13.49 -10.00 4.08
C LEU A 18 -13.80 -9.27 5.39
N LEU A 19 -12.94 -9.41 6.41
CA LEU A 19 -13.10 -8.71 7.68
C LEU A 19 -13.04 -7.19 7.51
N VAL A 20 -12.09 -6.68 6.71
CA VAL A 20 -11.99 -5.25 6.39
C VAL A 20 -13.27 -4.78 5.67
N LEU A 21 -13.76 -5.54 4.70
CA LEU A 21 -14.99 -5.23 3.98
C LEU A 21 -16.19 -5.16 4.93
N LEU A 22 -16.37 -6.15 5.80
CA LEU A 22 -17.46 -6.17 6.77
C LEU A 22 -17.36 -5.00 7.76
N TYR A 23 -16.15 -4.69 8.24
CA TYR A 23 -15.92 -3.59 9.17
C TYR A 23 -16.24 -2.22 8.54
N TYR A 24 -15.78 -1.97 7.32
CA TYR A 24 -16.10 -0.72 6.60
C TYR A 24 -17.59 -0.62 6.25
N THR A 25 -18.21 -1.74 5.86
CA THR A 25 -19.66 -1.78 5.58
C THR A 25 -20.47 -1.52 6.85
N TRP A 26 -20.05 -2.11 7.98
CA TRP A 26 -20.66 -1.86 9.29
C TRP A 26 -20.57 -0.37 9.66
N GLY A 27 -19.36 0.20 9.65
CA GLY A 27 -19.10 1.57 10.08
C GLY A 27 -19.70 2.65 9.18
N LEU A 28 -19.65 2.48 7.85
CA LEU A 28 -20.07 3.51 6.90
C LEU A 28 -21.51 3.37 6.40
N VAL A 29 -22.07 2.16 6.37
CA VAL A 29 -23.39 1.91 5.78
C VAL A 29 -24.42 1.57 6.85
N ILE A 30 -24.12 0.59 7.70
CA ILE A 30 -25.10 0.06 8.67
C ILE A 30 -25.35 1.07 9.80
N LEU A 31 -24.30 1.71 10.31
CA LEU A 31 -24.43 2.72 11.37
C LEU A 31 -25.07 4.04 10.91
N GLN A 32 -25.20 4.28 9.60
CA GLN A 32 -25.95 5.44 9.08
C GLN A 32 -27.48 5.25 9.14
N ILE A 33 -27.95 4.04 9.46
CA ILE A 33 -29.37 3.76 9.62
C ILE A 33 -29.84 4.30 10.98
N PRO A 34 -30.82 5.22 11.01
CA PRO A 34 -31.35 5.75 12.25
C PRO A 34 -31.86 4.64 13.17
N GLY A 35 -31.50 4.70 14.46
CA GLY A 35 -31.87 3.70 15.47
C GLY A 35 -30.84 2.58 15.68
N VAL A 36 -29.95 2.30 14.71
CA VAL A 36 -28.86 1.32 14.92
C VAL A 36 -27.72 1.94 15.72
N SER A 37 -27.32 3.18 15.39
CA SER A 37 -26.33 3.95 16.15
C SER A 37 -26.79 4.18 17.59
N ASP A 38 -28.04 4.59 17.78
CA ASP A 38 -28.61 4.91 19.10
C ASP A 38 -28.68 3.67 20.00
N TRP A 39 -29.02 2.51 19.43
CA TRP A 39 -28.99 1.24 20.15
C TRP A 39 -27.58 0.87 20.59
N LEU A 40 -26.58 1.12 19.73
CA LEU A 40 -25.18 0.81 20.00
C LEU A 40 -24.58 1.73 21.06
N ASP A 41 -24.91 3.02 21.03
CA ASP A 41 -24.51 3.99 22.06
C ASP A 41 -25.17 3.65 23.42
N GLY A 42 -26.36 3.05 23.39
CA GLY A 42 -27.04 2.50 24.56
C GLY A 42 -26.34 1.32 25.25
N LEU A 43 -25.38 0.66 24.58
CA LEU A 43 -24.55 -0.39 25.20
C LEU A 43 -23.53 0.16 26.20
N GLY A 44 -23.33 1.48 26.23
CA GLY A 44 -22.45 2.17 27.16
C GLY A 44 -20.96 2.00 26.84
N PHE A 45 -20.13 2.70 27.62
CA PHE A 45 -18.68 2.62 27.52
C PHE A 45 -18.16 1.34 28.20
N PRO A 46 -17.21 0.58 27.62
CA PRO A 46 -16.41 0.86 26.41
C PRO A 46 -16.96 0.24 25.11
N LEU A 47 -17.95 -0.67 25.21
CA LEU A 47 -18.39 -1.50 24.08
C LEU A 47 -19.08 -0.69 22.97
N GLY A 48 -19.98 0.23 23.31
CA GLY A 48 -20.66 1.07 22.32
C GLY A 48 -19.67 1.94 21.53
N SER A 49 -18.73 2.56 22.25
CA SER A 49 -17.69 3.41 21.62
C SER A 49 -16.72 2.62 20.74
N PHE A 50 -16.41 1.37 21.08
CA PHE A 50 -15.52 0.53 20.26
C PHE A 50 -16.20 0.07 18.95
N LEU A 51 -17.50 -0.20 19.00
CA LEU A 51 -18.27 -0.67 17.85
C LEU A 51 -18.84 0.47 16.98
N HIS A 52 -18.73 1.72 17.45
CA HIS A 52 -19.16 2.94 16.75
C HIS A 52 -17.94 3.76 16.30
N PRO A 53 -17.14 3.28 15.32
CA PRO A 53 -16.06 4.07 14.75
C PRO A 53 -16.61 5.33 14.07
N SER A 54 -15.89 6.45 14.17
CA SER A 54 -16.29 7.68 13.48
C SER A 54 -16.24 7.51 11.96
N PRO A 55 -17.30 7.86 11.22
CA PRO A 55 -17.33 7.73 9.77
C PRO A 55 -16.21 8.51 9.06
N ASP A 56 -15.89 9.71 9.57
CA ASP A 56 -14.82 10.55 9.02
C ASP A 56 -13.46 9.84 9.08
N PHE A 57 -13.17 9.14 10.18
CA PHE A 57 -11.93 8.40 10.33
C PHE A 57 -11.82 7.23 9.34
N LEU A 58 -12.92 6.48 9.16
CA LEU A 58 -13.00 5.38 8.20
C LEU A 58 -12.73 5.85 6.76
N VAL A 59 -13.25 7.01 6.36
CA VAL A 59 -13.01 7.57 5.01
C VAL A 59 -11.60 8.16 4.90
N GLN A 60 -11.12 8.85 5.93
CA GLN A 60 -9.82 9.51 5.92
C GLN A 60 -8.66 8.51 5.89
N LEU A 61 -8.77 7.36 6.58
CA LEU A 61 -7.70 6.37 6.69
C LEU A 61 -7.18 5.84 5.34
N PRO A 62 -8.00 5.34 4.39
CA PRO A 62 -7.51 4.86 3.10
C PRO A 62 -6.95 5.99 2.23
N ILE A 63 -7.55 7.18 2.28
CA ILE A 63 -7.04 8.37 1.56
C ILE A 63 -5.65 8.72 2.08
N TYR A 64 -5.50 8.80 3.40
CA TYR A 64 -4.23 9.06 4.05
C TYR A 64 -3.18 8.01 3.71
N LEU A 65 -3.52 6.71 3.77
CA LEU A 65 -2.61 5.63 3.38
C LEU A 65 -2.15 5.76 1.92
N GLY A 66 -3.05 6.11 1.00
CA GLY A 66 -2.71 6.36 -0.39
C GLY A 66 -1.73 7.53 -0.56
N VAL A 67 -2.00 8.66 0.11
CA VAL A 67 -1.12 9.83 0.08
C VAL A 67 0.26 9.52 0.67
N VAL A 68 0.31 8.87 1.84
CA VAL A 68 1.57 8.48 2.49
C VAL A 68 2.37 7.54 1.60
N LEU A 69 1.74 6.56 0.96
CA LEU A 69 2.42 5.63 0.05
C LEU A 69 3.11 6.39 -1.09
N ILE A 70 2.40 7.32 -1.74
CA ILE A 70 2.95 8.14 -2.82
C ILE A 70 4.11 9.01 -2.31
N MET A 71 3.95 9.62 -1.13
CA MET A 71 5.00 10.45 -0.53
C MET A 71 6.25 9.66 -0.16
N VAL A 72 6.10 8.42 0.33
CA VAL A 72 7.23 7.54 0.62
C VAL A 72 7.98 7.19 -0.67
N ILE A 73 7.27 6.93 -1.78
CA ILE A 73 7.91 6.68 -3.08
C ILE A 73 8.66 7.93 -3.57
N ALA A 74 8.03 9.11 -3.52
CA ALA A 74 8.67 10.36 -3.93
C ALA A 74 9.91 10.69 -3.08
N MET A 75 9.83 10.44 -1.76
CA MET A 75 10.95 10.58 -0.84
C MET A 75 12.08 9.61 -1.19
N TRP A 76 11.77 8.36 -1.50
CA TRP A 76 12.76 7.37 -1.93
C TRP A 76 13.46 7.78 -3.23
N ILE A 77 12.71 8.24 -4.23
CA ILE A 77 13.27 8.74 -5.50
C ILE A 77 14.19 9.94 -5.24
N GLY A 78 13.72 10.92 -4.47
CA GLY A 78 14.52 12.09 -4.08
C GLY A 78 15.81 11.70 -3.36
N TRP A 79 15.75 10.72 -2.45
CA TRP A 79 16.93 10.17 -1.78
C TRP A 79 17.92 9.56 -2.77
N THR A 80 17.45 8.71 -3.69
CA THR A 80 18.34 8.07 -4.68
C THR A 80 19.06 9.08 -5.57
N MET A 81 18.38 10.14 -6.03
CA MET A 81 18.99 11.19 -6.85
C MET A 81 20.05 12.03 -6.10
N LEU A 82 19.84 12.30 -4.81
CA LEU A 82 20.85 12.99 -3.98
C LEU A 82 22.11 12.15 -3.80
N THR A 83 21.96 10.83 -3.75
CA THR A 83 23.06 9.89 -3.53
C THR A 83 23.75 9.42 -4.81
N THR A 84 23.25 9.77 -5.99
CA THR A 84 23.90 9.45 -7.27
C THR A 84 24.89 10.55 -7.65
N PRO A 85 26.22 10.31 -7.59
CA PRO A 85 27.19 11.22 -8.18
C PRO A 85 26.95 11.33 -9.68
N ALA A 86 27.23 12.50 -10.25
CA ALA A 86 27.08 12.73 -11.68
C ALA A 86 27.84 11.65 -12.46
N PRO A 87 27.22 11.05 -13.49
CA PRO A 87 27.90 10.02 -14.30
C PRO A 87 29.19 10.61 -14.87
N GLU A 88 30.28 9.86 -14.75
CA GLU A 88 31.57 10.27 -15.28
C GLU A 88 31.46 10.48 -16.80
N PRO A 89 32.04 11.57 -17.35
CA PRO A 89 32.00 11.83 -18.78
C PRO A 89 32.65 10.66 -19.53
N LEU A 90 31.98 10.20 -20.59
CA LEU A 90 32.27 8.99 -21.38
C LEU A 90 33.58 9.05 -22.19
N GLU A 91 34.61 9.77 -21.75
CA GLU A 91 35.89 9.88 -22.45
C GLU A 91 36.73 8.59 -22.40
N ASP A 92 36.38 7.61 -21.55
CA ASP A 92 37.11 6.34 -21.37
C ASP A 92 36.45 5.11 -22.05
N PHE A 93 35.26 5.24 -22.65
CA PHE A 93 34.72 4.18 -23.52
C PHE A 93 35.20 4.41 -24.96
N ASN A 94 36.40 3.94 -25.26
CA ASN A 94 37.01 3.93 -26.59
C ASN A 94 36.25 2.93 -27.50
N PHE A 95 35.00 3.24 -27.88
CA PHE A 95 34.17 2.47 -28.82
C PHE A 95 34.83 2.33 -30.20
N ASP A 96 35.82 3.17 -30.51
CA ASP A 96 36.56 3.17 -31.77
C ASP A 96 37.52 1.96 -31.93
N GLU A 97 37.99 1.34 -30.84
CA GLU A 97 38.91 0.19 -30.91
C GLU A 97 38.19 -1.14 -31.19
N GLU A 98 36.97 -1.35 -30.67
CA GLU A 98 36.19 -2.57 -30.92
C GLU A 98 35.66 -2.63 -32.37
N GLU A 99 35.22 -1.50 -32.95
CA GLU A 99 34.79 -1.45 -34.36
C GLU A 99 35.95 -1.66 -35.37
N ALA A 100 37.18 -1.28 -34.99
CA ALA A 100 38.36 -1.43 -35.84
C ALA A 100 38.90 -2.87 -35.85
N ALA A 101 38.64 -3.66 -34.80
CA ALA A 101 38.98 -5.08 -34.74
C ALA A 101 38.02 -5.93 -35.60
N GLU A 102 36.71 -5.65 -35.56
CA GLU A 102 35.70 -6.40 -36.32
C GLU A 102 35.80 -6.20 -37.85
N LYS A 103 36.27 -5.02 -38.30
CA LYS A 103 36.47 -4.72 -39.73
C LYS A 103 37.76 -5.31 -40.32
N LYS A 104 38.68 -5.83 -39.50
CA LYS A 104 39.93 -6.47 -39.96
C LYS A 104 39.85 -8.00 -40.04
N GLU A 105 38.84 -8.62 -39.42
CA GLU A 105 38.61 -10.07 -39.50
C GLU A 105 37.54 -10.48 -40.53
N LYS A 106 36.98 -9.53 -41.30
CA LYS A 106 35.97 -9.78 -42.34
C LYS A 106 36.51 -9.56 -43.76
#